data_AF-A0A0A9HK88-F1
#
_entry.id   AF-A0A0A9HK88-F1
#
_cell.length_a   1.000
_cell.length_b   1.000
_cell.length_c   1.000
_cell.angle_alpha   90.00
_cell.angle_beta   90.00
_cell.angle_gamma   90.00
#
_symmetry.space_group_name_H-M   'P 1'
#
loop_
_entity.id
_entity.type
_entity.pdbx_description
1 polymer ?
#
loop_
_entity_poly.entity_id
_entity_poly.type
_entity_poly.pdbx_seq_one_letter_code
_entity_poly.pdbx_strand_id
1 'polypeptide(L)'
;MMGQSLEAFMQWKALISLLLSCSEAPLHTRTNMFVKFIRTFYYQLKHGFQRTQDSRSSGDIGNSLFLDEAWFSRDVFLYHLSKDFFTVVLEAPVVDGDLLSWARKLKTLLETTFGWDLENNAVNLIDEDDEFAPVIVEMDGS
;
A
#
# COMPACT_ATOMS: atom_id res chain seq x y z
N MET A 1 -5.29 -3.20 -18.60
CA MET A 1 -6.37 -2.38 -18.03
C MET A 1 -5.89 -1.44 -16.92
N MET A 2 -4.77 -1.70 -16.23
CA MET A 2 -3.95 -0.61 -15.67
C MET A 2 -3.03 -0.04 -16.75
N GLY A 3 -2.79 1.29 -16.73
CA GLY A 3 -1.68 1.94 -17.46
C GLY A 3 -1.96 2.42 -18.88
N GLN A 4 -3.17 2.25 -19.43
CA GLN A 4 -3.53 2.79 -20.75
C GLN A 4 -4.25 4.15 -20.69
N SER A 5 -4.74 4.53 -19.50
CA SER A 5 -5.29 5.85 -19.23
C SER A 5 -4.77 6.32 -17.88
N LEU A 6 -4.18 7.51 -17.85
CA LEU A 6 -3.74 8.17 -16.62
C LEU A 6 -4.92 8.41 -15.68
N GLU A 7 -6.07 8.81 -16.22
CA GLU A 7 -7.28 9.03 -15.44
C GLU A 7 -7.76 7.74 -14.76
N ALA A 8 -7.79 6.62 -15.47
CA ALA A 8 -8.15 5.33 -14.89
C ALA A 8 -7.18 4.92 -13.77
N PHE A 9 -5.89 5.21 -13.93
CA PHE A 9 -4.90 4.98 -12.89
C PHE A 9 -5.14 5.85 -11.65
N MET A 10 -5.42 7.14 -11.84
CA MET A 10 -5.72 8.06 -10.74
C MET A 10 -6.99 7.66 -9.98
N GLN A 11 -8.03 7.22 -10.70
CA GLN A 11 -9.27 6.72 -10.08
C GLN A 11 -9.02 5.44 -9.28
N TRP A 12 -8.24 4.51 -9.84
CA TRP A 12 -7.84 3.32 -9.11
C TRP A 12 -7.05 3.68 -7.85
N LYS A 13 -6.06 4.57 -7.95
CA LYS A 13 -5.29 5.06 -6.80
C LYS A 13 -6.20 5.67 -5.73
N ALA A 14 -7.14 6.54 -6.11
CA ALA A 14 -8.08 7.16 -5.17
C ALA A 14 -8.95 6.12 -4.44
N LEU A 15 -9.41 5.08 -5.15
CA LEU A 15 -10.20 4.00 -4.54
C LEU A 15 -9.36 3.17 -3.55
N ILE A 16 -8.12 2.82 -3.92
CA ILE A 16 -7.20 2.10 -3.03
C ILE A 16 -6.93 2.95 -1.78
N SER A 17 -6.65 4.24 -1.96
CA SER A 17 -6.44 5.17 -0.86
C SER A 17 -7.63 5.23 0.09
N LEU A 18 -8.84 5.46 -0.43
CA LEU A 18 -10.06 5.52 0.39
C LEU A 18 -10.25 4.25 1.23
N LEU A 19 -10.08 3.08 0.61
CA LEU A 19 -10.34 1.81 1.28
C LEU A 19 -9.26 1.48 2.32
N LEU A 20 -7.97 1.68 2.00
CA LEU A 20 -6.90 1.41 2.95
C LEU A 20 -6.87 2.40 4.13
N SER A 21 -7.38 3.62 3.97
CA SER A 21 -7.50 4.59 5.06
C SER A 21 -8.64 4.32 6.05
N CYS A 22 -9.48 3.31 5.81
CA CYS A 22 -10.59 3.00 6.72
C CYS A 22 -10.11 2.17 7.93
N SER A 23 -10.32 2.66 9.15
CA SER A 23 -10.02 1.92 10.38
C SER A 23 -11.19 1.07 10.89
N GLU A 24 -12.39 1.65 10.93
CA GLU A 24 -13.58 1.02 11.53
C GLU A 24 -14.30 0.05 10.56
N ALA A 25 -14.38 0.43 9.28
CA ALA A 25 -15.10 -0.32 8.28
C ALA A 25 -14.60 -1.78 8.07
N PRO A 26 -13.29 -2.06 8.03
CA PRO A 26 -12.81 -3.44 7.91
C PRO A 26 -13.20 -4.31 9.11
N LEU A 27 -13.20 -3.74 10.33
CA LEU A 27 -13.35 -4.51 11.56
C LEU A 27 -14.81 -4.65 12.02
N HIS A 28 -15.64 -3.64 11.79
CA HIS A 28 -16.92 -3.54 12.51
C HIS A 28 -18.17 -3.43 11.62
N THR A 29 -18.11 -2.78 10.46
CA THR A 29 -19.33 -2.48 9.67
C THR A 29 -19.39 -3.13 8.31
N ARG A 30 -18.24 -3.35 7.64
CA ARG A 30 -18.16 -3.76 6.23
C ARG A 30 -17.12 -4.85 5.98
N THR A 31 -16.83 -5.70 6.97
CA THR A 31 -15.80 -6.76 6.91
C THR A 31 -15.84 -7.59 5.62
N ASN A 32 -17.01 -8.09 5.19
CA ASN A 32 -17.09 -8.91 3.98
C ASN A 32 -16.71 -8.14 2.69
N MET A 33 -17.04 -6.85 2.63
CA MET A 33 -16.61 -5.99 1.51
C MET A 33 -15.09 -5.85 1.51
N PHE A 34 -14.48 -5.66 2.68
CA PHE A 34 -13.02 -5.57 2.84
C PHE A 34 -12.32 -6.88 2.47
N VAL A 35 -12.86 -8.04 2.85
CA VAL A 35 -12.32 -9.34 2.41
C VAL A 35 -12.28 -9.42 0.87
N LYS A 36 -13.37 -9.06 0.20
CA LYS A 36 -13.44 -9.07 -1.27
C LYS A 36 -12.52 -8.03 -1.90
N PHE A 37 -12.43 -6.85 -1.30
CA PHE A 37 -11.53 -5.79 -1.72
C PHE A 37 -10.07 -6.25 -1.66
N ILE A 38 -9.59 -6.71 -0.49
CA ILE A 38 -8.20 -7.16 -0.30
C ILE A 38 -7.88 -8.31 -1.26
N ARG A 39 -8.80 -9.26 -1.41
CA ARG A 39 -8.63 -10.36 -2.37
C ARG A 39 -8.48 -9.85 -3.80
N THR A 40 -9.34 -8.94 -4.23
CA THR A 40 -9.30 -8.36 -5.58
C THR A 40 -7.99 -7.59 -5.78
N PHE A 41 -7.61 -6.78 -4.80
CA PHE A 41 -6.40 -5.98 -4.83
C PHE A 41 -5.14 -6.85 -4.87
N TYR A 42 -5.08 -7.90 -4.05
CA TYR A 42 -4.03 -8.91 -4.08
C TYR A 42 -3.81 -9.48 -5.48
N TYR A 43 -4.89 -9.90 -6.16
CA TYR A 43 -4.76 -10.46 -7.50
C TYR A 43 -4.39 -9.41 -8.56
N GLN A 44 -4.92 -8.19 -8.44
CA GLN A 44 -4.53 -7.07 -9.32
C GLN A 44 -3.02 -6.81 -9.23
N LEU A 45 -2.48 -6.72 -8.01
CA LEU A 45 -1.06 -6.53 -7.78
C LEU A 45 -0.24 -7.74 -8.25
N LYS A 46 -0.63 -8.96 -7.85
CA LYS A 46 0.09 -10.19 -8.22
C LYS A 46 0.23 -10.33 -9.74
N HIS A 47 -0.86 -10.17 -10.48
CA HIS A 47 -0.82 -10.23 -11.95
C HIS A 47 -0.08 -9.03 -12.53
N GLY A 48 -0.24 -7.85 -11.92
CA GLY A 48 0.46 -6.66 -12.35
C GLY A 48 1.98 -6.81 -12.29
N PHE A 49 2.50 -7.40 -11.21
CA PHE A 49 3.93 -7.62 -10.98
C PHE A 49 4.50 -8.76 -11.82
N GLN A 50 3.77 -9.88 -11.93
CA GLN A 50 4.19 -11.03 -12.74
C GLN A 50 4.43 -10.64 -14.21
N ARG A 51 3.52 -9.84 -14.78
CA ARG A 51 3.65 -9.37 -16.16
C ARG A 51 4.89 -8.52 -16.38
N THR A 52 5.36 -7.79 -15.37
CA THR A 52 6.58 -6.96 -15.48
C THR A 52 7.85 -7.82 -15.45
N GLN A 53 7.89 -8.90 -14.67
CA GLN A 53 9.06 -9.81 -14.64
C GLN A 53 9.20 -10.61 -15.95
N ASP A 54 8.10 -11.13 -16.49
CA ASP A 54 8.11 -11.88 -17.75
C ASP A 54 8.50 -10.99 -18.95
N SER A 55 8.05 -9.73 -18.97
CA SER A 55 8.45 -8.73 -19.98
C SER A 55 9.89 -8.22 -19.83
N ARG A 56 10.55 -8.41 -18.68
CA ARG A 56 12.00 -8.15 -18.57
C ARG A 56 12.84 -9.29 -19.13
N SER A 57 12.31 -10.52 -19.12
CA SER A 57 12.97 -11.73 -19.66
C SER A 57 12.78 -11.89 -21.17
N SER A 58 11.63 -11.48 -21.70
CA SER A 58 11.36 -11.47 -23.14
C SER A 58 11.47 -10.02 -23.60
N GLY A 59 12.40 -9.68 -24.49
CA GLY A 59 12.70 -8.30 -24.93
C GLY A 59 11.56 -7.55 -25.64
N ASP A 60 10.31 -7.95 -25.44
CA ASP A 60 9.09 -7.27 -25.87
C ASP A 60 8.78 -6.10 -24.91
N ILE A 61 9.24 -4.92 -25.31
CA ILE A 61 8.97 -3.62 -24.67
C ILE A 61 7.49 -3.20 -24.81
N GLY A 62 6.67 -4.03 -25.45
CA GLY A 62 5.23 -3.83 -25.51
C GLY A 62 4.55 -4.36 -24.25
N ASN A 63 4.08 -3.46 -23.38
CA ASN A 63 3.03 -3.70 -22.39
C ASN A 63 3.47 -4.17 -20.98
N SER A 64 4.76 -4.13 -20.61
CA SER A 64 5.16 -4.30 -19.19
C SER A 64 4.51 -3.20 -18.35
N LEU A 65 3.96 -3.53 -17.19
CA LEU A 65 3.33 -2.54 -16.33
C LEU A 65 4.39 -1.48 -15.99
N PHE A 66 4.03 -0.21 -16.20
CA PHE A 66 4.72 1.02 -15.80
C PHE A 66 4.99 1.05 -14.28
N LEU A 67 5.71 0.07 -13.75
CA LEU A 67 6.37 0.17 -12.47
C LEU A 67 7.65 0.94 -12.77
N ASP A 68 7.48 2.24 -12.90
CA ASP A 68 8.59 3.17 -12.79
C ASP A 68 9.33 2.90 -11.47
N GLU A 69 10.64 3.16 -11.41
CA GLU A 69 11.45 2.95 -10.21
C GLU A 69 10.84 3.63 -8.97
N ALA A 70 10.08 4.71 -9.19
CA ALA A 70 9.28 5.39 -8.19
C ALA A 70 8.38 4.47 -7.36
N TRP A 71 7.84 3.38 -7.92
CA TRP A 71 7.00 2.41 -7.19
C TRP A 71 7.74 1.60 -6.13
N PHE A 72 9.05 1.47 -6.25
CA PHE A 72 9.90 0.77 -5.29
C PHE A 72 10.36 1.69 -4.16
N SER A 73 10.12 3.02 -4.26
CA SER A 73 10.38 3.94 -3.15
C SER A 73 9.43 3.67 -1.97
N ARG A 74 9.90 3.99 -0.77
CA ARG A 74 9.10 4.00 0.45
C ARG A 74 8.12 5.19 0.47
N ASP A 75 8.43 6.26 -0.27
CA ASP A 75 7.59 7.46 -0.39
C ASP A 75 6.32 7.24 -1.23
N VAL A 76 6.04 6.00 -1.60
CA VAL A 76 4.87 5.64 -2.40
C VAL A 76 3.66 5.56 -1.49
N PHE A 77 2.57 6.24 -1.89
CA PHE A 77 1.29 6.23 -1.18
C PHE A 77 0.86 4.83 -0.70
N LEU A 78 1.14 3.79 -1.51
CA LEU A 78 0.79 2.41 -1.21
C LEU A 78 1.55 1.85 0.00
N TYR A 79 2.82 2.21 0.22
CA TYR A 79 3.59 1.76 1.38
C TYR A 79 2.94 2.26 2.67
N HIS A 80 2.79 3.58 2.82
CA HIS A 80 2.21 4.19 4.03
C HIS A 80 0.79 3.68 4.30
N LEU A 81 -0.07 3.70 3.29
CA LEU A 81 -1.46 3.23 3.45
C LEU A 81 -1.55 1.74 3.80
N SER A 82 -0.67 0.91 3.22
CA SER A 82 -0.66 -0.51 3.53
C SER A 82 -0.16 -0.74 4.95
N LYS A 83 0.89 -0.02 5.38
CA LYS A 83 1.44 -0.09 6.73
C LYS A 83 0.37 0.24 7.76
N ASP A 84 -0.27 1.40 7.64
CA ASP A 84 -1.34 1.84 8.55
C ASP A 84 -2.51 0.85 8.59
N PHE A 85 -2.95 0.39 7.41
CA PHE A 85 -4.02 -0.58 7.30
C PHE A 85 -3.67 -1.91 7.98
N PHE A 86 -2.44 -2.42 7.80
CA PHE A 86 -2.01 -3.65 8.44
C PHE A 86 -1.85 -3.48 9.95
N THR A 87 -1.39 -2.34 10.44
CA THR A 87 -1.40 -2.04 11.88
C THR A 87 -2.81 -2.17 12.45
N VAL A 88 -3.80 -1.54 11.82
CA VAL A 88 -5.21 -1.65 12.25
C VAL A 88 -5.71 -3.09 12.26
N VAL A 89 -5.49 -3.84 11.17
CA VAL A 89 -6.07 -5.18 11.01
C VAL A 89 -5.30 -6.25 11.78
N LEU A 90 -3.99 -6.13 11.94
CA LEU A 90 -3.16 -7.16 12.57
C LEU A 90 -3.04 -6.99 14.09
N GLU A 91 -3.18 -5.77 14.61
CA GLU A 91 -3.12 -5.48 16.05
C GLU A 91 -4.50 -5.45 16.72
N ALA A 92 -5.58 -5.49 15.95
CA ALA A 92 -6.93 -5.54 16.50
C ALA A 92 -7.17 -6.81 17.34
N PRO A 93 -7.83 -6.70 18.51
CA PRO A 93 -7.99 -7.82 19.45
C PRO A 93 -8.92 -8.92 18.92
N VAL A 94 -9.90 -8.56 18.09
CA VAL A 94 -10.84 -9.50 17.46
C VAL A 94 -10.97 -9.12 16.00
N VAL A 95 -10.64 -10.08 15.12
CA VAL A 95 -10.63 -9.88 13.66
C VAL A 95 -11.23 -11.11 13.01
N ASP A 96 -12.03 -10.89 11.96
CA ASP A 96 -12.53 -11.95 11.12
C ASP A 96 -11.40 -12.77 10.49
N GLY A 97 -11.51 -14.11 10.52
CA GLY A 97 -10.45 -15.00 10.09
C GLY A 97 -10.10 -14.89 8.61
N ASP A 98 -11.10 -14.65 7.76
CA ASP A 98 -10.86 -14.46 6.32
C ASP A 98 -10.16 -13.13 6.08
N LEU A 99 -10.61 -12.06 6.74
CA LEU A 99 -9.98 -10.74 6.67
C LEU A 99 -8.51 -10.82 7.06
N LEU A 100 -8.21 -11.45 8.21
CA LEU A 100 -6.85 -11.63 8.70
C LEU A 100 -5.99 -12.46 7.73
N SER A 101 -6.55 -13.55 7.18
CA SER A 101 -5.83 -14.41 6.25
C SER A 101 -5.46 -13.68 4.95
N TRP A 102 -6.38 -12.87 4.42
CA TRP A 102 -6.16 -12.11 3.18
C TRP A 102 -5.24 -10.91 3.41
N ALA A 103 -5.36 -10.23 4.56
CA ALA A 103 -4.44 -9.15 4.93
C ALA A 103 -3.00 -9.67 5.00
N ARG A 104 -2.76 -10.82 5.65
CA ARG A 104 -1.43 -11.45 5.70
C ARG A 104 -0.89 -11.82 4.31
N LYS A 105 -1.73 -12.41 3.45
CA LYS A 105 -1.34 -12.73 2.06
C LYS A 105 -0.95 -11.48 1.27
N LEU A 106 -1.69 -10.38 1.44
CA LEU A 106 -1.38 -9.11 0.80
C LEU A 106 -0.09 -8.50 1.34
N LYS A 107 0.11 -8.48 2.67
CA LYS A 107 1.35 -8.04 3.31
C LYS A 107 2.56 -8.78 2.74
N THR A 108 2.52 -10.12 2.76
CA THR A 108 3.62 -10.94 2.22
C THR A 108 3.88 -10.67 0.73
N LEU A 109 2.84 -10.46 -0.09
CA LEU A 109 3.02 -10.11 -1.50
C LEU A 109 3.77 -8.77 -1.66
N LEU A 110 3.39 -7.75 -0.89
CA LEU A 110 4.02 -6.43 -0.96
C LEU A 110 5.48 -6.48 -0.48
N GLU A 111 5.74 -7.14 0.65
CA GLU A 111 7.10 -7.30 1.19
C GLU A 111 8.00 -8.08 0.23
N THR A 112 7.51 -9.19 -0.33
CA THR A 112 8.30 -9.99 -1.28
C THR A 112 8.51 -9.33 -2.64
N THR A 113 7.58 -8.47 -3.08
CA THR A 113 7.69 -7.81 -4.38
C THR A 113 8.54 -6.53 -4.32
N PHE A 114 8.40 -5.74 -3.25
CA PHE A 114 9.06 -4.44 -3.13
C PHE A 114 10.24 -4.43 -2.14
N GLY A 115 10.43 -5.49 -1.35
CA GLY A 115 11.41 -5.49 -0.26
C GLY A 115 11.03 -4.55 0.89
N TRP A 116 9.75 -4.21 1.01
CA TRP A 116 9.24 -3.36 2.08
C TRP A 116 9.28 -4.07 3.44
N ASP A 117 9.48 -3.29 4.49
CA ASP A 117 9.25 -3.72 5.87
C ASP A 117 7.94 -3.12 6.36
N LEU A 118 6.90 -3.94 6.39
CA LEU A 118 5.57 -3.55 6.87
C LEU A 118 5.33 -4.02 8.30
N GLU A 119 6.38 -4.39 9.03
CA GLU A 119 6.28 -4.61 10.46
C GLU A 119 6.19 -3.29 11.21
N ASN A 120 5.42 -3.30 12.30
CA ASN A 120 5.28 -2.15 13.17
C ASN A 120 6.46 -2.08 14.14
N ASN A 121 7.67 -1.92 13.59
CA ASN A 121 8.85 -1.61 14.38
C ASN A 121 8.79 -0.14 14.76
N ALA A 122 8.46 0.16 16.02
CA ALA A 122 8.39 1.52 16.58
C ALA A 122 9.66 2.37 16.37
N VAL A 123 10.76 1.74 15.95
CA VAL A 123 12.04 2.37 15.60
C VAL A 123 11.97 3.13 14.27
N ASN A 124 11.11 2.73 13.32
CA ASN A 124 11.00 3.35 11.99
C ASN A 124 10.14 4.63 11.97
N LEU A 125 9.55 5.06 13.09
CA LEU A 125 8.74 6.28 13.18
C LEU A 125 9.57 7.52 13.56
N ILE A 126 10.84 7.35 13.89
CA ILE A 126 11.67 8.42 14.44
C ILE A 126 12.41 9.20 13.33
N ASP A 127 12.64 8.60 12.16
CA ASP A 127 13.42 9.22 11.07
C ASP A 127 12.58 9.95 10.00
N GLU A 128 11.27 9.67 9.87
CA GLU A 128 10.45 10.20 8.75
C GLU A 128 9.46 11.32 9.16
N ASP A 129 9.21 11.56 10.46
CA ASP A 129 8.29 12.63 10.92
C ASP A 129 8.94 14.03 10.95
N ASP A 130 10.26 14.12 10.73
CA ASP A 130 10.99 15.40 10.70
C ASP A 130 10.72 16.21 9.41
N GLU A 131 10.11 15.62 8.37
CA GLU A 131 9.71 16.35 7.15
C GLU A 131 8.54 17.32 7.43
N PHE A 132 7.72 17.04 8.43
CA PHE A 132 6.57 17.87 8.84
C PHE A 132 6.79 18.59 10.17
N ALA A 133 7.99 18.53 10.74
CA ALA A 133 8.32 19.25 11.96
C ALA A 133 8.28 20.77 11.71
N PRO A 134 7.56 21.56 12.52
CA PRO A 134 7.51 23.00 12.34
C PRO A 134 8.90 23.63 12.57
N VAL A 135 9.35 24.43 11.62
CA VAL A 135 10.60 25.20 11.75
C VAL A 135 10.46 26.20 12.90
N ILE A 136 11.26 26.03 13.95
CA ILE A 136 11.33 26.96 15.08
C ILE A 136 12.08 28.20 14.62
N VAL A 137 11.39 29.33 14.50
CA VAL A 137 12.01 30.63 14.23
C VAL A 137 12.08 31.40 15.55
N GLU A 138 13.28 31.60 16.06
CA GLU A 138 13.50 32.53 17.17
C GLU A 138 13.23 33.95 16.66
N MET A 139 12.14 34.55 17.13
CA MET A 139 11.87 35.96 16.88
C MET A 139 12.75 36.77 17.85
N ASP A 140 13.84 37.34 17.35
CA ASP A 140 14.58 38.35 18.10
C ASP A 140 13.62 39.51 18.42
N GLY A 141 13.26 39.61 19.70
CA GLY A 141 12.44 40.69 20.23
C GLY A 141 13.14 42.03 19.99
N SER A 142 12.44 42.93 19.29
CA SER A 142 12.83 44.35 19.17
C SER A 142 12.53 45.12 20.46
#